data_AF-A0A7U7D1B3-F1
#
_entry.id   AF-A0A7U7D1B3-F1
#
_cell.length_a   1.000
_cell.length_b   1.000
_cell.length_c   1.000
_cell.angle_alpha   90.00
_cell.angle_beta   90.00
_cell.angle_gamma   90.00
#
_symmetry.space_group_name_H-M   'P 1'
#
loop_
_entity.id
_entity.type
_entity.pdbx_description
1 polymer ?
#
loop_
_entity_poly.entity_id
_entity_poly.type
_entity_poly.pdbx_seq_one_letter_code
_entity_poly.pdbx_strand_id
1 'polypeptide(L)'
;MGSELAYGTDKITPVNIGNFEGKNRVFEIKPEIFYSLAPQSRLKHFVSAEAFYLNQIGKNISGKYYDENDVYYSFSSADYKRTKYGLNINYSILIHKESSWFGFMPKIGFGIRQKNISYTNMTGKEEDYAPVDGLPFDYHSNRQGSNLSLNFNVDMKFIFKF
;
A
#
# COMPACT_ATOMS: atom_id res chain seq x y z
N MET A 1 16.97 -7.32 11.95
CA MET A 1 16.58 -6.72 10.65
C MET A 1 15.71 -7.71 9.92
N GLY A 2 14.78 -7.25 9.10
CA GLY A 2 13.91 -8.09 8.29
C GLY A 2 13.64 -7.43 6.93
N SER A 3 13.08 -8.19 6.01
CA SER A 3 12.58 -7.68 4.74
C SER A 3 11.31 -8.44 4.37
N GLU A 4 10.31 -7.73 3.88
CA GLU A 4 9.14 -8.35 3.27
C GLU A 4 9.21 -8.17 1.76
N LEU A 5 8.72 -9.20 1.05
CA LEU A 5 8.57 -9.21 -0.39
C LEU A 5 7.16 -9.71 -0.70
N ALA A 6 6.46 -8.97 -1.56
CA ALA A 6 5.14 -9.36 -2.02
C ALA A 6 5.04 -9.22 -3.53
N TYR A 7 4.30 -10.15 -4.14
CA TYR A 7 3.92 -10.11 -5.53
C TYR A 7 2.44 -10.49 -5.63
N GLY A 8 1.68 -9.71 -6.40
CA GLY A 8 0.25 -9.92 -6.59
C GLY A 8 -0.15 -9.76 -8.05
N THR A 9 -1.17 -10.51 -8.46
CA THR A 9 -1.85 -10.34 -9.75
C THR A 9 -3.36 -10.36 -9.51
N ASP A 10 -4.15 -9.95 -10.51
CA ASP A 10 -5.60 -10.13 -10.43
C ASP A 10 -5.92 -11.61 -10.19
N LYS A 11 -6.98 -11.85 -9.41
CA LYS A 11 -7.47 -13.17 -8.95
C LYS A 11 -6.67 -13.81 -7.80
N ILE A 12 -5.46 -13.35 -7.48
CA ILE A 12 -4.68 -13.89 -6.35
C ILE A 12 -4.91 -13.05 -5.09
N THR A 13 -5.16 -11.75 -5.24
CA THR A 13 -5.37 -10.85 -4.11
C THR A 13 -6.82 -10.96 -3.62
N PRO A 14 -7.07 -11.40 -2.37
CA PRO A 14 -8.42 -11.64 -1.84
C PRO A 14 -9.21 -10.34 -1.55
N VAL A 15 -8.58 -9.19 -1.73
CA VAL A 15 -9.19 -7.87 -1.58
C VAL A 15 -9.23 -7.23 -2.95
N ASN A 16 -10.39 -6.69 -3.35
CA ASN A 16 -10.50 -5.89 -4.56
C ASN A 16 -9.70 -4.58 -4.36
N ILE A 17 -8.45 -4.57 -4.83
CA ILE A 17 -7.57 -3.40 -4.73
C ILE A 17 -7.79 -2.52 -5.97
N GLY A 18 -8.97 -1.89 -6.04
CA GLY A 18 -9.16 -0.71 -6.87
C GLY A 18 -10.51 -0.63 -7.58
N ASN A 19 -10.90 0.61 -7.89
CA ASN A 19 -11.95 0.97 -8.84
C ASN A 19 -11.57 0.61 -10.30
N PHE A 20 -10.74 -0.41 -10.48
CA PHE A 20 -10.17 -0.79 -11.77
C PHE A 20 -10.45 -2.26 -12.07
N GLU A 21 -11.15 -2.50 -13.17
CA GLU A 21 -11.27 -3.83 -13.75
C GLU A 21 -10.17 -4.01 -14.81
N GLY A 22 -9.48 -5.16 -14.84
CA GLY A 22 -8.46 -5.42 -15.85
C GLY A 22 -7.30 -6.28 -15.35
N LYS A 23 -6.18 -6.25 -16.09
CA LYS A 23 -4.97 -7.02 -15.76
C LYS A 23 -3.97 -6.17 -14.95
N ASN A 24 -3.83 -6.38 -13.65
CA ASN A 24 -2.87 -5.75 -12.77
C ASN A 24 -1.84 -6.72 -12.22
N ARG A 25 -0.64 -6.19 -12.02
CA ARG A 25 0.45 -6.83 -11.29
C ARG A 25 1.02 -5.84 -10.29
N VAL A 26 1.33 -6.32 -9.10
CA VAL A 26 1.92 -5.54 -8.03
C VAL A 26 3.18 -6.25 -7.55
N PHE A 27 4.23 -5.49 -7.35
CA PHE A 27 5.44 -5.92 -6.67
C PHE A 27 5.70 -4.94 -5.53
N GLU A 28 6.03 -5.46 -4.35
CA GLU A 28 6.33 -4.66 -3.17
C GLU A 28 7.52 -5.26 -2.41
N ILE A 29 8.37 -4.37 -1.89
CA ILE A 29 9.48 -4.71 -1.00
C ILE A 29 9.50 -3.74 0.18
N LYS A 30 9.71 -4.28 1.38
CA LYS A 30 9.77 -3.49 2.63
C LYS A 30 10.92 -3.96 3.53
N PRO A 31 12.15 -3.46 3.34
CA PRO A 31 13.20 -3.65 4.34
C PRO A 31 12.86 -2.91 5.64
N GLU A 32 13.13 -3.55 6.77
CA GLU A 32 12.76 -3.06 8.10
C GLU A 32 13.85 -3.33 9.15
N ILE A 33 14.18 -2.32 9.95
CA ILE A 33 15.13 -2.39 11.06
C ILE A 33 14.38 -2.19 12.36
N PHE A 34 14.52 -3.13 13.29
CA PHE A 34 13.80 -3.14 14.56
C PHE A 34 14.72 -2.81 15.73
N TYR A 35 14.19 -2.05 16.68
CA TYR A 35 14.78 -1.78 17.98
C TYR A 35 13.81 -2.23 19.08
N SER A 36 14.29 -3.04 20.03
CA SER A 36 13.47 -3.53 21.16
C SER A 36 13.48 -2.49 22.28
N LEU A 37 12.30 -1.96 22.61
CA LEU A 37 12.13 -0.99 23.69
C LEU A 37 12.14 -1.65 25.09
N ALA A 38 11.68 -2.90 25.18
CA ALA A 38 11.50 -3.60 26.45
C ALA A 38 12.07 -5.04 26.37
N PRO A 39 13.40 -5.19 26.26
CA PRO A 39 14.02 -6.48 26.01
C PRO A 39 13.79 -7.52 27.11
N GLN A 40 13.50 -7.10 28.35
CA GLN A 40 13.26 -7.98 29.50
C GLN A 40 11.77 -8.25 29.79
N SER A 41 10.84 -7.50 29.18
CA SER A 41 9.40 -7.69 29.38
C SER A 41 8.90 -9.00 28.77
N ARG A 42 7.85 -9.61 29.32
CA ARG A 42 7.14 -10.73 28.66
C ARG A 42 6.45 -10.28 27.37
N LEU A 43 5.93 -9.05 27.36
CA LEU A 43 5.38 -8.40 26.17
C LEU A 43 6.49 -7.56 25.52
N LYS A 44 7.01 -8.00 24.38
CA LYS A 44 8.10 -7.29 23.71
C LYS A 44 7.53 -6.19 22.83
N HIS A 45 8.01 -4.97 23.04
CA HIS A 45 7.65 -3.81 22.24
C HIS A 45 8.80 -3.45 21.32
N PHE A 46 8.50 -3.11 20.09
CA PHE A 46 9.48 -2.69 19.11
C PHE A 46 9.10 -1.36 18.49
N VAL A 47 10.11 -0.57 18.19
CA VAL A 47 10.03 0.52 17.21
C VAL A 47 10.89 0.13 16.03
N SER A 48 10.40 0.38 14.82
CA SER A 48 11.15 0.07 13.61
C SER A 48 11.10 1.20 12.59
N ALA A 49 12.17 1.27 11.80
CA ALA A 49 12.23 2.08 10.59
C ALA A 49 12.06 1.15 9.39
N GLU A 50 11.09 1.45 8.54
CA GLU A 50 10.74 0.67 7.36
C GLU A 50 10.84 1.57 6.13
N ALA A 51 11.67 1.18 5.17
CA ALA A 51 11.56 1.73 3.82
C ALA A 51 10.65 0.83 3.00
N PHE A 52 9.87 1.40 2.09
CA PHE A 52 9.00 0.62 1.22
C PHE A 52 9.12 1.09 -0.22
N TYR A 53 8.95 0.14 -1.14
CA TYR A 53 8.79 0.39 -2.56
C TYR A 53 7.69 -0.53 -3.10
N LEU A 54 6.74 0.05 -3.82
CA LEU A 54 5.65 -0.63 -4.49
C LEU A 54 5.63 -0.19 -5.95
N ASN A 55 5.62 -1.15 -6.85
CA ASN A 55 5.36 -0.94 -8.26
C ASN A 55 4.12 -1.71 -8.67
N GLN A 56 3.20 -1.03 -9.35
CA GLN A 56 2.00 -1.63 -9.91
C GLN A 56 1.88 -1.26 -11.38
N ILE A 57 1.56 -2.26 -12.19
CA ILE A 57 1.34 -2.11 -13.63
C ILE A 57 -0.01 -2.74 -13.96
N GLY A 58 -0.87 -1.97 -14.60
CA GLY A 58 -2.15 -2.40 -15.15
C GLY A 58 -2.12 -2.32 -16.68
N LYS A 59 -2.73 -3.29 -17.37
CA LYS A 59 -2.95 -3.27 -18.81
C LYS A 59 -4.43 -3.42 -19.13
N ASN A 60 -4.91 -2.61 -20.07
CA ASN A 60 -6.33 -2.54 -20.46
C ASN A 60 -7.24 -2.47 -19.23
N ILE A 61 -6.91 -1.58 -18.29
CA ILE A 61 -7.77 -1.34 -17.15
C ILE A 61 -8.88 -0.37 -17.53
N SER A 62 -10.06 -0.50 -16.94
CA SER A 62 -11.14 0.51 -17.01
C SER A 62 -11.34 1.13 -15.63
N GLY A 63 -11.85 2.36 -15.55
CA GLY A 63 -12.18 2.95 -14.25
C GLY A 63 -12.28 4.46 -14.26
N LYS A 64 -12.06 5.07 -13.09
CA LYS A 64 -12.17 6.52 -12.88
C LYS A 64 -10.93 7.09 -12.20
N TYR A 65 -10.58 8.32 -12.53
CA TYR A 65 -9.38 8.98 -12.01
C TYR A 65 -9.53 10.51 -12.00
N TYR A 66 -8.69 11.16 -11.19
CA TYR A 66 -8.46 12.61 -11.28
C TYR A 66 -7.25 12.86 -12.15
N ASP A 67 -7.35 13.79 -13.10
CA ASP A 67 -6.18 14.25 -13.84
C ASP A 67 -5.30 15.18 -13.00
N GLU A 68 -4.27 15.74 -13.62
CA GLU A 68 -3.31 16.63 -12.93
C GLU A 68 -3.95 17.96 -12.51
N ASN A 69 -5.02 18.38 -13.20
CA ASN A 69 -5.78 19.61 -12.95
C ASN A 69 -6.97 19.40 -11.99
N ASP A 70 -7.03 18.24 -11.32
CA ASP A 70 -8.13 17.85 -10.42
C ASP A 70 -9.50 17.74 -11.12
N VAL A 71 -9.51 17.53 -12.44
CA VAL A 71 -10.75 17.20 -13.19
C VAL A 71 -10.98 15.70 -13.13
N TYR A 72 -12.23 15.30 -12.86
CA TYR A 72 -12.61 13.90 -12.70
C TYR A 72 -13.05 13.29 -14.02
N TYR A 73 -12.48 12.14 -14.36
CA TYR A 73 -12.74 11.45 -15.62
C TYR A 73 -13.03 9.96 -15.39
N SER A 74 -13.83 9.41 -16.28
CA SER A 74 -13.95 7.97 -16.51
C SER A 74 -13.22 7.57 -17.80
N PHE A 75 -12.83 6.30 -17.90
CA PHE A 75 -12.22 5.75 -19.11
C PHE A 75 -12.60 4.27 -19.32
N SER A 76 -12.72 3.87 -20.58
CA SER A 76 -13.07 2.49 -20.95
C SER A 76 -11.87 1.55 -20.99
N SER A 77 -10.68 2.06 -21.34
CA SER A 77 -9.44 1.28 -21.32
C SER A 77 -8.22 2.20 -21.23
N ALA A 78 -7.25 1.85 -20.38
CA ALA A 78 -5.94 2.49 -20.29
C ALA A 78 -4.85 1.50 -19.80
N ASP A 79 -3.60 1.82 -20.09
CA ASP A 79 -2.45 1.24 -19.41
C ASP A 79 -2.12 2.08 -18.17
N TYR A 80 -1.96 1.41 -17.02
CA TYR A 80 -1.75 2.04 -15.73
C TYR A 80 -0.38 1.73 -15.18
N LYS A 81 0.26 2.73 -14.58
CA LYS A 81 1.47 2.53 -13.81
C LYS A 81 1.40 3.36 -12.54
N ARG A 82 1.67 2.71 -11.41
CA ARG A 82 1.85 3.35 -10.11
C ARG A 82 3.17 2.93 -9.50
N THR A 83 3.93 3.91 -9.08
CA THR A 83 5.11 3.71 -8.23
C THR A 83 4.89 4.45 -6.92
N LYS A 84 5.06 3.75 -5.80
CA LYS A 84 4.89 4.30 -4.45
C LYS A 84 6.11 3.92 -3.62
N TYR A 85 6.76 4.87 -2.98
CA TYR A 85 7.89 4.60 -2.10
C TYR A 85 7.95 5.60 -0.95
N GLY A 86 8.68 5.26 0.10
CA GLY A 86 8.79 6.14 1.25
C GLY A 86 9.38 5.45 2.47
N LEU A 87 9.17 6.10 3.61
CA LEU A 87 9.69 5.68 4.90
C LEU A 87 8.57 5.73 5.93
N ASN A 88 8.49 4.72 6.78
CA ASN A 88 7.60 4.65 7.93
C ASN A 88 8.40 4.42 9.21
N ILE A 89 7.94 5.03 10.30
CA ILE A 89 8.27 4.61 11.66
C ILE A 89 7.09 3.80 12.16
N ASN A 90 7.38 2.57 12.59
CA ASN A 90 6.37 1.64 13.03
C ASN A 90 6.55 1.34 14.52
N TYR A 91 5.43 1.07 15.17
CA TYR A 91 5.36 0.49 16.50
C TYR A 91 4.72 -0.89 16.40
N SER A 92 5.34 -1.89 17.01
CA SER A 92 4.82 -3.25 17.02
C SER A 92 4.95 -3.90 18.39
N ILE A 93 4.05 -4.84 18.65
CA ILE A 93 3.98 -5.62 19.88
C ILE A 93 4.11 -7.08 19.50
N LEU A 94 5.09 -7.80 20.05
CA LEU A 94 5.18 -9.24 19.88
C LEU A 94 4.42 -9.95 20.99
N ILE A 95 3.34 -10.60 20.59
CA ILE A 95 2.52 -11.46 21.43
C ILE A 95 3.00 -12.88 21.18
N HIS A 96 3.79 -13.40 22.12
CA HIS A 96 4.27 -14.78 22.06
C HIS A 96 4.34 -15.38 23.48
N LYS A 97 4.11 -16.68 23.59
CA LYS A 97 4.43 -17.45 24.81
C LYS A 97 5.80 -18.08 24.61
N GLU A 98 6.66 -18.08 25.63
CA GLU A 98 8.04 -18.58 25.53
C GLU A 98 8.13 -20.05 25.05
N SER A 99 7.16 -20.87 25.46
CA SER A 99 7.03 -22.28 25.09
C SER A 99 6.23 -22.52 23.80
N SER A 100 5.80 -21.47 23.10
CA SER A 100 4.94 -21.59 21.91
C SER A 100 5.77 -21.62 20.64
N TRP A 101 5.37 -22.48 19.71
CA TRP A 101 5.86 -22.53 18.33
C TRP A 101 5.32 -21.37 17.47
N PHE A 102 4.33 -20.63 17.99
CA PHE A 102 3.64 -19.54 17.28
C PHE A 102 3.76 -18.21 18.04
N GLY A 103 3.93 -17.13 17.28
CA GLY A 103 3.86 -15.74 17.73
C GLY A 103 3.11 -14.86 16.73
N PHE A 104 2.54 -13.77 17.23
CA PHE A 104 1.80 -12.79 16.45
C PHE A 104 2.33 -11.39 16.74
N MET A 105 2.56 -10.59 15.71
CA MET A 105 3.10 -9.24 15.84
C MET A 105 2.28 -8.26 15.00
N PRO A 106 1.22 -7.64 15.57
CA PRO A 106 0.57 -6.50 14.95
C PRO A 106 1.51 -5.30 14.92
N LYS A 107 1.40 -4.51 13.86
CA LYS A 107 2.23 -3.35 13.58
C LYS A 107 1.35 -2.21 13.07
N ILE A 108 1.57 -1.02 13.60
CA ILE A 108 1.00 0.23 13.08
C ILE A 108 2.13 1.20 12.78
N GLY A 109 1.98 2.03 11.77
CA GLY A 109 3.04 2.91 11.33
C GLY A 109 2.57 4.20 10.71
N PHE A 110 3.42 5.20 10.81
CA PHE A 110 3.22 6.51 10.21
C PHE A 110 4.51 6.97 9.53
N GLY A 111 4.37 7.72 8.43
CA GLY A 111 5.51 8.10 7.63
C GLY A 111 5.18 9.05 6.49
N ILE A 112 6.10 9.10 5.54
CA ILE A 112 6.00 9.89 4.32
C ILE A 112 6.03 8.98 3.10
N ARG A 113 5.32 9.38 2.05
CA ARG A 113 5.21 8.63 0.81
C ARG A 113 5.29 9.58 -0.38
N GLN A 114 6.12 9.20 -1.34
CA GLN A 114 6.02 9.67 -2.72
C GLN A 114 5.21 8.66 -3.54
N LYS A 115 4.21 9.14 -4.28
CA LYS A 115 3.36 8.34 -5.17
C LYS A 115 3.35 8.99 -6.56
N ASN A 116 3.66 8.20 -7.58
CA ASN A 116 3.62 8.60 -8.98
C ASN A 116 2.64 7.69 -9.72
N ILE A 117 1.63 8.28 -10.36
CA ILE A 117 0.61 7.56 -11.13
C ILE A 117 0.59 8.10 -12.55
N SER A 118 0.54 7.21 -13.55
CA SER A 118 0.39 7.57 -14.95
C SER A 118 -0.60 6.65 -15.65
N TYR A 119 -1.37 7.24 -16.56
CA TYR A 119 -2.26 6.53 -17.47
C TYR A 119 -1.78 6.79 -18.91
N THR A 120 -1.64 5.74 -19.70
CA THR A 120 -1.23 5.82 -21.12
C THR A 120 -2.18 5.02 -21.99
N ASN A 121 -2.20 5.27 -23.31
CA ASN A 121 -3.07 4.56 -24.26
C ASN A 121 -4.55 4.59 -23.86
N MET A 122 -5.01 5.72 -23.30
CA MET A 122 -6.37 5.87 -22.79
C MET A 122 -7.38 6.01 -23.94
N THR A 123 -8.51 5.32 -23.80
CA THR A 123 -9.65 5.38 -24.74
C THR A 123 -10.94 5.59 -23.95
N GLY A 124 -11.95 6.18 -24.62
CA GLY A 124 -13.25 6.47 -24.01
C GLY A 124 -13.15 7.40 -22.79
N LYS A 125 -12.26 8.41 -22.84
CA LYS A 125 -12.10 9.39 -21.77
C LYS A 125 -13.27 10.36 -21.79
N GLU A 126 -14.05 10.40 -20.71
CA GLU A 126 -15.20 11.28 -20.56
C GLU A 126 -15.17 11.95 -19.19
N GLU A 127 -15.48 13.24 -19.13
CA GLU A 127 -15.61 13.95 -17.86
C GLU A 127 -16.77 13.36 -17.08
N ASP A 128 -16.58 13.14 -15.78
CA ASP A 128 -17.54 12.48 -14.91
C ASP A 128 -17.72 13.31 -13.63
N TYR A 129 -18.81 13.07 -12.90
CA TYR A 129 -19.04 13.73 -11.63
C TYR A 129 -18.18 13.11 -10.54
N ALA A 130 -17.37 13.96 -9.89
CA ALA A 130 -16.60 13.56 -8.72
C ALA A 130 -17.54 12.96 -7.66
N PRO A 131 -17.17 11.83 -7.03
CA PRO A 131 -17.98 11.27 -5.97
C PRO A 131 -18.07 12.27 -4.81
N VAL A 132 -19.29 12.46 -4.31
CA VAL A 132 -19.62 13.38 -3.20
C VAL A 132 -19.74 12.64 -1.86
N ASP A 133 -19.80 11.31 -1.89
CA ASP A 133 -19.92 10.43 -0.73
C ASP A 133 -18.66 9.58 -0.55
N GLY A 134 -18.03 9.65 0.63
CA GLY A 134 -16.72 9.03 0.88
C GLY A 134 -15.86 9.81 1.87
N LEU A 135 -14.83 9.14 2.43
CA LEU A 135 -13.89 9.79 3.33
C LEU A 135 -12.97 10.75 2.55
N PRO A 136 -12.60 11.92 3.11
CA PRO A 136 -11.76 12.93 2.44
C PRO A 136 -10.44 12.38 1.85
N PHE A 137 -9.96 11.25 2.36
CA PHE A 137 -8.70 10.60 1.97
C PHE A 137 -8.83 9.64 0.78
N ASP A 138 -10.06 9.22 0.42
CA ASP A 138 -10.31 8.23 -0.64
C ASP A 138 -10.24 8.85 -2.04
N TYR A 139 -10.69 10.11 -2.18
CA TYR A 139 -10.92 10.77 -3.46
C TYR A 139 -9.65 10.89 -4.32
N HIS A 140 -8.48 11.16 -3.73
CA HIS A 140 -7.24 11.37 -4.48
C HIS A 140 -6.32 10.14 -4.54
N SER A 141 -6.85 8.96 -4.22
CA SER A 141 -6.08 7.71 -4.28
C SER A 141 -5.57 7.41 -5.70
N ASN A 142 -6.32 7.79 -6.74
CA ASN A 142 -6.02 7.55 -8.15
C ASN A 142 -5.66 8.81 -8.96
N ARG A 143 -5.33 9.91 -8.28
CA ARG A 143 -4.91 11.14 -8.97
C ARG A 143 -3.65 10.89 -9.82
N GLN A 144 -3.70 11.27 -11.09
CA GLN A 144 -2.56 11.24 -11.99
C GLN A 144 -1.49 12.23 -11.53
N GLY A 145 -0.22 11.87 -11.75
CA GLY A 145 0.92 12.71 -11.46
C GLY A 145 1.66 12.29 -10.20
N SER A 146 2.40 13.25 -9.65
CA SER A 146 3.35 13.09 -8.54
C SER A 146 2.77 13.69 -7.26
N ASN A 147 2.72 12.91 -6.19
CA ASN A 147 2.15 13.33 -4.91
C ASN A 147 3.01 12.88 -3.73
N LEU A 148 3.50 13.86 -2.96
CA LEU A 148 4.10 13.66 -1.65
C LEU A 148 3.02 13.82 -0.58
N SER A 149 2.83 12.80 0.24
CA SER A 149 1.81 12.81 1.30
C SER A 149 2.22 11.98 2.50
N LEU A 150 1.49 12.17 3.61
CA LEU A 150 1.60 11.30 4.77
C LEU A 150 1.17 9.88 4.42
N ASN A 151 1.80 8.92 5.08
CA ASN A 151 1.51 7.50 4.92
C ASN A 151 1.17 6.89 6.27
N PHE A 152 0.06 6.17 6.30
CA PHE A 152 -0.33 5.34 7.43
C PHE A 152 -0.27 3.88 6.97
N ASN A 153 0.22 2.99 7.83
CA ASN A 153 0.24 1.56 7.57
C ASN A 153 -0.31 0.78 8.78
N VAL A 154 -0.91 -0.36 8.47
CA VAL A 154 -1.30 -1.40 9.43
C VAL A 154 -0.87 -2.72 8.81
N ASP A 155 -0.19 -3.54 9.59
CA ASP A 155 0.41 -4.78 9.16
C ASP A 155 0.41 -5.79 10.31
N MET A 156 0.58 -7.08 10.00
CA MET A 156 0.65 -8.14 10.97
C MET A 156 1.60 -9.24 10.51
N LYS A 157 2.47 -9.70 11.42
CA LYS A 157 3.40 -10.81 11.18
C LYS A 157 3.01 -12.03 11.99
N PHE A 158 2.94 -13.17 11.34
CA PHE A 158 2.87 -14.49 11.97
C PHE A 158 4.28 -15.07 12.03
N ILE A 159 4.69 -15.50 13.22
CA ILE A 159 6.04 -15.99 13.50
C ILE A 159 5.95 -17.44 13.92
N PHE A 160 6.73 -18.30 13.27
CA PHE A 160 6.84 -19.71 13.59
C PHE A 160 8.25 -20.01 14.10
N LYS A 161 8.33 -20.60 15.30
CA LYS A 161 9.57 -21.05 15.93
C LYS A 161 9.62 -22.58 15.86
N PHE A 162 10.63 -23.09 15.17
CA PHE A 162 10.94 -24.52 15.06
C PHE A 162 12.04 -24.90 16.06
#